data_AF-A0A928TJ11-F1
#
_entry.id   AF-A0A928TJ11-F1
#
_cell.length_a   1.000
_cell.length_b   1.000
_cell.length_c   1.000
_cell.angle_alpha   90.00
_cell.angle_beta   90.00
_cell.angle_gamma   90.00
#
_symmetry.space_group_name_H-M   'P 1'
#
loop_
_entity.id
_entity.type
_entity.pdbx_description
1 polymer ?
#
loop_
_entity_poly.entity_id
_entity_poly.type
_entity_poly.pdbx_seq_one_letter_code
_entity_poly.pdbx_strand_id
1 'polypeptide(L)'
;MPRLPPEAWTLVRSTGAAPFPKPRPARVRARATTTGDPSPLPEAPASSRARSRYANRGQQSSALSPEPEVHMPVYRARLVSWNSGTYRAVVRVDGSSPQTLTDVRVSRAIPSGEMTATRPCLIDTGDHGDPADAILYAIWT
;
A
#
# COMPACT_ATOMS: atom_id res chain seq x y z
N MET A 1 -4.00 52.92 -32.03
CA MET A 1 -3.62 51.56 -32.47
C MET A 1 -4.43 50.54 -31.70
N PRO A 2 -5.26 49.70 -32.34
CA PRO A 2 -6.09 48.73 -31.63
C PRO A 2 -5.31 47.43 -31.41
N ARG A 3 -5.29 46.91 -30.16
CA ARG A 3 -4.87 45.53 -29.85
C ARG A 3 -6.06 44.75 -29.29
N LEU A 4 -6.26 43.58 -29.89
CA LEU A 4 -7.38 42.66 -29.78
C LEU A 4 -7.49 41.99 -28.38
N PRO A 5 -8.67 41.48 -27.99
CA PRO A 5 -8.88 40.72 -26.75
C PRO A 5 -8.47 39.23 -26.88
N PRO A 6 -8.10 38.56 -25.77
CA PRO A 6 -7.66 37.16 -25.78
C PRO A 6 -8.71 36.21 -25.20
N GLU A 7 -9.70 35.74 -25.98
CA GLU A 7 -10.48 34.55 -25.59
C GLU A 7 -10.87 33.73 -26.83
N ALA A 8 -10.11 32.66 -27.10
CA ALA A 8 -10.45 31.67 -28.10
C ALA A 8 -9.77 30.33 -27.83
N TRP A 9 -10.05 29.70 -26.69
CA TRP A 9 -9.71 28.28 -26.49
C TRP A 9 -10.76 27.63 -25.59
N THR A 10 -11.47 26.62 -26.13
CA THR A 10 -11.95 25.36 -25.48
C THR A 10 -13.16 24.87 -26.29
N LEU A 11 -12.95 24.04 -27.33
CA LEU A 11 -12.75 22.59 -27.30
C LEU A 11 -14.05 21.80 -27.03
N VAL A 12 -14.61 21.33 -28.15
CA VAL A 12 -15.37 20.09 -28.42
C VAL A 12 -15.76 19.24 -27.19
N ARG A 13 -17.08 19.10 -26.98
CA ARG A 13 -17.67 18.14 -26.05
C ARG A 13 -17.52 16.71 -26.59
N SER A 14 -17.06 15.86 -25.68
CA SER A 14 -16.80 14.42 -25.82
C SER A 14 -18.03 13.62 -26.28
N THR A 15 -17.80 12.78 -27.28
CA THR A 15 -18.72 11.75 -27.80
C THR A 15 -18.45 10.42 -27.10
N GLY A 16 -19.51 9.76 -26.63
CA GLY A 16 -19.60 8.29 -26.61
C GLY A 16 -19.07 7.55 -25.37
N ALA A 17 -19.91 7.43 -24.34
CA ALA A 17 -19.77 6.39 -23.33
C ALA A 17 -20.37 5.07 -23.85
N ALA A 18 -19.56 4.03 -24.01
CA ALA A 18 -20.01 2.68 -24.34
C ALA A 18 -20.42 1.91 -23.07
N PRO A 19 -21.49 1.08 -23.10
CA PRO A 19 -21.99 0.39 -21.91
C PRO A 19 -21.23 -0.90 -21.54
N PHE A 20 -21.10 -1.12 -20.23
CA PHE A 20 -20.57 -2.31 -19.56
C PHE A 20 -21.22 -3.63 -20.02
N PRO A 21 -20.44 -4.73 -20.20
CA PRO A 21 -21.01 -6.07 -20.38
C PRO A 21 -21.39 -6.74 -19.04
N LYS A 22 -22.61 -7.30 -18.98
CA LYS A 22 -23.11 -8.11 -17.85
C LYS A 22 -22.49 -9.52 -17.85
N PRO A 23 -22.21 -10.14 -16.68
CA PRO A 23 -21.74 -11.52 -16.62
C PRO A 23 -22.86 -12.54 -16.90
N ARG A 24 -22.57 -13.54 -17.75
CA ARG A 24 -23.46 -14.68 -18.04
C ARG A 24 -23.44 -15.69 -16.89
N PRO A 25 -24.58 -16.31 -16.52
CA PRO A 25 -24.59 -17.46 -15.62
C PRO A 25 -24.21 -18.74 -16.39
N ALA A 26 -23.17 -19.44 -15.92
CA ALA A 26 -22.88 -20.80 -16.37
C ALA A 26 -23.82 -21.77 -15.63
N ARG A 27 -24.68 -22.43 -16.40
CA ARG A 27 -25.44 -23.61 -15.99
C ARG A 27 -24.77 -24.81 -16.67
N VAL A 28 -24.55 -25.91 -15.96
CA VAL A 28 -24.94 -27.28 -16.35
C VAL A 28 -24.30 -28.32 -15.39
N ARG A 29 -25.13 -29.31 -15.08
CA ARG A 29 -24.98 -30.51 -14.25
C ARG A 29 -23.87 -31.45 -14.75
N ALA A 30 -23.31 -32.25 -13.85
CA ALA A 30 -23.35 -33.72 -13.95
C ALA A 30 -22.93 -34.39 -12.64
N ARG A 31 -23.58 -35.51 -12.36
CA ARG A 31 -23.41 -36.44 -11.23
C ARG A 31 -22.60 -37.63 -11.74
N ALA A 32 -21.65 -38.13 -10.95
CA ALA A 32 -21.17 -39.51 -11.07
C ALA A 32 -20.71 -40.04 -9.70
N THR A 33 -21.35 -41.11 -9.27
CA THR A 33 -20.97 -42.02 -8.19
C THR A 33 -19.81 -42.91 -8.65
N THR A 34 -18.82 -43.19 -7.80
CA THR A 34 -18.06 -44.46 -7.83
C THR A 34 -17.49 -44.77 -6.44
N THR A 35 -17.85 -45.97 -6.01
CA THR A 35 -17.45 -46.78 -4.86
C THR A 35 -15.94 -47.02 -4.77
N GLY A 36 -15.37 -47.01 -3.56
CA GLY A 36 -14.00 -47.49 -3.31
C GLY A 36 -13.48 -47.25 -1.89
N ASP A 37 -13.84 -48.16 -0.98
CA ASP A 37 -13.00 -48.78 0.08
C ASP A 37 -12.07 -47.92 0.98
N PRO A 38 -12.31 -47.82 2.31
CA PRO A 38 -11.29 -47.39 3.26
C PRO A 38 -10.54 -48.60 3.87
N SER A 39 -9.29 -48.81 3.46
CA SER A 39 -8.34 -49.67 4.18
C SER A 39 -8.09 -49.14 5.62
N PRO A 40 -8.18 -49.99 6.67
CA PRO A 40 -7.81 -49.58 8.03
C PRO A 40 -6.28 -49.61 8.23
N LEU A 41 -5.77 -48.53 8.82
CA LEU A 41 -4.37 -48.32 9.21
C LEU A 41 -3.93 -49.29 10.33
N PRO A 42 -2.68 -49.78 10.33
CA PRO A 42 -2.14 -50.56 11.46
C PRO A 42 -1.77 -49.67 12.66
N GLU A 43 -2.03 -50.20 13.86
CA GLU A 43 -1.80 -49.62 15.19
C GLU A 43 -0.36 -49.11 15.40
N ALA A 44 -0.24 -47.91 15.98
CA ALA A 44 1.02 -47.37 16.50
C ALA A 44 1.18 -47.71 18.00
N PRO A 45 2.35 -48.19 18.46
CA PRO A 45 2.56 -48.50 19.86
C PRO A 45 2.89 -47.24 20.70
N ALA A 46 2.26 -47.22 21.89
CA ALA A 46 2.67 -46.70 23.19
C ALA A 46 3.78 -45.62 23.29
N SER A 47 3.39 -44.51 23.93
CA SER A 47 4.11 -43.78 24.99
C SER A 47 5.58 -44.15 25.23
N SER A 48 6.48 -43.27 24.77
CA SER A 48 7.81 -43.09 25.37
C SER A 48 7.91 -41.67 25.95
N ARG A 49 7.51 -41.57 27.21
CA ARG A 49 8.00 -40.52 28.12
C ARG A 49 9.48 -40.79 28.35
N ALA A 50 10.37 -39.88 27.96
CA ALA A 50 11.33 -39.27 28.87
C ALA A 50 12.36 -38.41 28.13
N ARG A 51 12.74 -37.31 28.80
CA ARG A 51 13.90 -36.42 28.56
C ARG A 51 13.63 -35.20 27.68
N SER A 52 12.90 -34.26 28.27
CA SER A 52 13.29 -32.85 28.18
C SER A 52 13.14 -32.21 29.56
N ARG A 53 14.18 -32.36 30.38
CA ARG A 53 14.42 -31.55 31.57
C ARG A 53 15.86 -31.10 31.44
N TYR A 54 16.11 -29.81 31.59
CA TYR A 54 17.41 -29.12 31.47
C TYR A 54 17.82 -28.66 30.06
N ALA A 55 17.11 -27.66 29.54
CA ALA A 55 17.70 -26.60 28.71
C ALA A 55 16.75 -25.41 28.55
N ASN A 56 16.24 -24.83 29.64
CA ASN A 56 15.58 -23.50 29.52
C ASN A 56 15.51 -22.71 30.85
N ARG A 57 16.56 -22.80 31.68
CA ARG A 57 16.67 -22.05 32.93
C ARG A 57 17.90 -21.14 32.88
N GLY A 58 17.90 -20.22 31.93
CA GLY A 58 19.00 -19.28 31.72
C GLY A 58 18.68 -18.02 30.89
N GLN A 59 17.46 -17.89 30.34
CA GLN A 59 17.06 -16.72 29.55
C GLN A 59 15.82 -16.00 30.11
N GLN A 60 15.67 -15.99 31.44
CA GLN A 60 14.83 -15.00 32.11
C GLN A 60 15.74 -13.93 32.73
N SER A 61 16.68 -13.43 31.94
CA SER A 61 17.34 -12.16 32.20
C SER A 61 16.37 -11.06 31.78
N SER A 62 15.81 -10.41 32.79
CA SER A 62 15.10 -9.14 32.76
C SER A 62 15.52 -8.25 31.58
N ALA A 63 14.60 -7.96 30.66
CA ALA A 63 14.71 -6.84 29.75
C ALA A 63 13.40 -6.06 29.84
N LEU A 64 13.56 -4.74 29.99
CA LEU A 64 12.54 -3.70 29.96
C LEU A 64 11.27 -4.12 29.19
N SER A 65 10.08 -3.74 29.70
CA SER A 65 8.91 -3.56 28.83
C SER A 65 9.39 -2.98 27.50
N PRO A 66 9.01 -3.52 26.33
CA PRO A 66 9.42 -2.90 25.08
C PRO A 66 9.01 -1.44 25.18
N GLU A 67 10.00 -0.55 25.30
CA GLU A 67 9.82 0.85 24.98
C GLU A 67 9.05 0.84 23.65
N PRO A 68 7.99 1.64 23.48
CA PRO A 68 7.25 1.63 22.23
C PRO A 68 8.28 1.87 21.12
N GLU A 69 8.61 0.82 20.38
CA GLU A 69 9.55 0.90 19.28
C GLU A 69 8.83 1.76 18.26
N VAL A 70 9.19 3.04 18.23
CA VAL A 70 8.58 4.02 17.34
C VAL A 70 9.04 3.67 15.94
N HIS A 71 8.32 2.75 15.32
CA HIS A 71 8.60 2.32 13.98
C HIS A 71 7.91 3.28 13.03
N MET A 72 8.63 4.32 12.61
CA MET A 72 8.10 5.32 11.68
C MET A 72 7.79 4.66 10.33
N PRO A 73 6.53 4.61 9.88
CA PRO A 73 6.18 3.96 8.63
C PRO A 73 6.59 4.85 7.45
N VAL A 74 7.56 4.36 6.68
CA VAL A 74 8.01 4.97 5.44
C VAL A 74 7.37 4.27 4.25
N TYR A 75 6.76 5.02 3.35
CA TYR A 75 6.14 4.50 2.14
C TYR A 75 6.80 5.04 0.87
N ARG A 76 6.84 4.17 -0.15
CA ARG A 76 7.14 4.58 -1.52
C ARG A 76 5.90 5.18 -2.16
N ALA A 77 6.09 6.25 -2.91
CA ALA A 77 5.01 6.95 -3.58
C ALA A 77 5.49 7.57 -4.90
N ARG A 78 4.55 8.08 -5.69
CA ARG A 78 4.82 8.93 -6.85
C ARG A 78 4.20 10.30 -6.67
N LEU A 79 4.95 11.34 -7.01
CA LEU A 79 4.43 12.70 -7.03
C LEU A 79 3.37 12.83 -8.13
N VAL A 80 2.19 13.36 -7.79
CA VAL A 80 1.12 13.65 -8.76
C VAL A 80 1.15 15.12 -9.13
N SER A 81 1.18 16.00 -8.13
CA SER A 81 1.26 17.45 -8.30
C SER A 81 1.86 18.11 -7.06
N TRP A 82 2.33 19.35 -7.21
CA TRP A 82 3.01 20.11 -6.17
C TRP A 82 2.65 21.60 -6.27
N ASN A 83 2.54 22.27 -5.13
CA ASN A 83 2.42 23.71 -5.03
C ASN A 83 3.61 24.28 -4.24
N SER A 84 4.47 25.02 -4.93
CA SER A 84 5.66 25.65 -4.33
C SER A 84 5.34 26.83 -3.40
N GLY A 85 4.17 27.46 -3.53
CA GLY A 85 3.76 28.55 -2.65
C GLY A 85 3.33 28.07 -1.27
N THR A 86 2.60 26.95 -1.19
CA THR A 86 2.08 26.40 0.07
C THR A 86 2.92 25.27 0.65
N TYR A 87 3.89 24.78 -0.11
CA TYR A 87 4.67 23.59 0.18
C TYR A 87 3.80 22.33 0.40
N ARG A 88 2.80 22.13 -0.47
CA ARG A 88 1.87 20.99 -0.44
C ARG A 88 1.89 20.16 -1.72
N ALA A 89 1.88 18.84 -1.57
CA ALA A 89 1.86 17.88 -2.67
C ALA A 89 0.61 17.01 -2.67
N VAL A 90 0.30 16.48 -3.84
CA VAL A 90 -0.53 15.29 -4.02
C VAL A 90 0.40 14.15 -4.40
N VAL A 91 0.32 13.05 -3.67
CA VAL A 91 1.15 11.85 -3.91
C VAL A 91 0.27 10.62 -4.04
N ARG A 92 0.74 9.66 -4.82
CA ARG A 92 0.13 8.35 -4.95
C ARG A 92 1.03 7.34 -4.27
N VAL A 93 0.59 6.78 -3.16
CA VAL A 93 1.31 5.76 -2.41
C VAL A 93 1.26 4.43 -3.17
N ASP A 94 2.42 3.82 -3.33
CA ASP A 94 2.55 2.51 -3.95
C ASP A 94 2.18 1.42 -2.94
N GLY A 95 1.42 0.41 -3.38
CA GLY A 95 0.96 -0.67 -2.52
C GLY A 95 -0.03 -1.59 -3.25
N SER A 96 -0.48 -2.64 -2.56
CA SER A 96 -1.52 -3.56 -3.08
C SER A 96 -2.84 -2.84 -3.37
N SER A 97 -3.14 -1.80 -2.60
CA SER A 97 -4.24 -0.85 -2.84
C SER A 97 -3.67 0.56 -2.90
N PRO A 98 -3.38 1.11 -4.10
CA PRO A 98 -2.81 2.43 -4.24
C PRO A 98 -3.75 3.50 -3.67
N GLN A 99 -3.22 4.36 -2.80
CA GLN A 99 -3.97 5.48 -2.21
C GLN A 99 -3.40 6.80 -2.72
N THR A 100 -4.28 7.78 -2.92
CA THR A 100 -3.87 9.15 -3.24
C THR A 100 -3.99 9.98 -1.96
N LEU A 101 -2.86 10.53 -1.51
CA LEU A 101 -2.83 11.45 -0.39
C LEU A 101 -2.77 12.88 -0.93
N THR A 102 -3.64 13.73 -0.40
CA THR A 102 -3.72 15.15 -0.72
C THR A 102 -3.20 15.98 0.43
N ASP A 103 -2.73 17.19 0.13
CA ASP A 103 -2.21 18.14 1.12
C ASP A 103 -0.98 17.63 1.91
N VAL A 104 -0.21 16.71 1.34
CA VAL A 104 1.01 16.18 1.95
C VAL A 104 2.05 17.29 2.08
N ARG A 105 2.60 17.46 3.28
CA ARG A 105 3.67 18.44 3.53
C ARG A 105 4.94 17.98 2.83
N VAL A 106 5.70 18.89 2.28
CA VAL A 106 6.98 18.56 1.63
C VAL A 106 8.11 19.28 2.31
N SER A 107 9.20 18.55 2.53
CA SER A 107 10.44 19.08 3.07
C SER A 107 10.96 20.23 2.21
N ARG A 108 11.28 21.36 2.85
CA ARG A 108 11.85 22.53 2.18
C ARG A 108 13.30 22.32 1.71
N ALA A 109 13.93 21.22 2.10
CA ALA A 109 15.27 20.86 1.64
C ALA A 109 15.27 20.31 0.21
N ILE A 110 14.13 19.92 -0.34
CA ILE A 110 14.03 19.39 -1.70
C ILE A 110 14.02 20.56 -2.70
N PRO A 111 14.93 20.61 -3.68
CA PRO A 111 14.92 21.64 -4.70
C PRO A 111 13.64 21.59 -5.53
N SER A 112 13.00 22.74 -5.76
CA SER A 112 11.77 22.82 -6.56
C SER A 112 11.92 22.23 -7.97
N GLY A 113 13.13 22.26 -8.55
CA GLY A 113 13.42 21.66 -9.86
C GLY A 113 13.27 20.14 -9.89
N GLU A 114 13.42 19.48 -8.74
CA GLU A 114 13.25 18.02 -8.62
C GLU A 114 11.77 17.61 -8.46
N MET A 115 10.89 18.55 -8.09
CA MET A 115 9.45 18.33 -7.84
C MET A 115 8.64 18.22 -9.14
N THR A 116 9.06 17.33 -10.02
CA THR A 116 8.36 17.02 -11.27
C THR A 116 7.36 15.89 -11.05
N ALA A 117 6.14 16.05 -11.56
CA ALA A 117 5.12 15.01 -11.50
C ALA A 117 5.62 13.66 -12.04
N THR A 118 4.99 12.58 -11.60
CA THR A 118 5.31 11.17 -11.86
C THR A 118 6.61 10.63 -11.26
N ARG A 119 7.44 11.50 -10.66
CA ARG A 119 8.68 11.05 -10.04
C ARG A 119 8.44 10.22 -8.78
N PRO A 120 9.26 9.18 -8.56
CA PRO A 120 9.22 8.40 -7.34
C PRO A 120 9.72 9.23 -6.15
N CYS A 121 9.09 9.03 -5.00
CA CYS A 121 9.33 9.76 -3.76
C CYS A 121 9.12 8.86 -2.53
N LEU A 122 9.65 9.31 -1.39
CA LEU A 122 9.43 8.69 -0.09
C LEU A 122 8.62 9.64 0.77
N ILE A 123 7.65 9.06 1.47
CA ILE A 123 6.86 9.74 2.48
C ILE A 123 7.03 9.05 3.83
N ASP A 124 7.03 9.84 4.88
CA ASP A 124 6.98 9.39 6.26
C ASP A 124 5.62 9.80 6.84
N THR A 125 4.91 8.88 7.50
CA THR A 125 3.60 9.15 8.14
C THR A 125 3.72 9.45 9.64
N GLY A 126 4.93 9.49 10.17
CA GLY A 126 5.21 9.73 11.58
C GLY A 126 4.67 8.63 12.49
N ASP A 127 4.69 8.91 13.79
CA ASP A 127 4.47 7.91 14.85
C ASP A 127 3.02 7.42 14.93
N HIS A 128 2.09 8.15 14.33
CA HIS A 128 0.66 7.85 14.40
C HIS A 128 0.13 7.09 13.17
N GLY A 129 0.95 6.92 12.11
CA GLY A 129 0.50 6.34 10.85
C GLY A 129 -0.66 7.11 10.20
N ASP A 130 -0.88 8.37 10.61
CA ASP A 130 -1.94 9.22 10.08
C ASP A 130 -1.46 9.81 8.74
N PRO A 131 -2.16 9.56 7.62
CA PRO A 131 -1.83 10.17 6.35
C PRO A 131 -1.85 11.70 6.35
N ALA A 132 -2.57 12.33 7.30
CA ALA A 132 -2.60 13.78 7.46
C ALA A 132 -1.27 14.35 7.99
N ASP A 133 -0.49 13.54 8.70
CA ASP A 133 0.84 13.89 9.20
C ASP A 133 1.95 13.54 8.22
N ALA A 134 1.61 13.06 7.02
CA ALA A 134 2.57 12.64 6.03
C ALA A 134 3.49 13.79 5.58
N ILE A 135 4.80 13.50 5.56
CA ILE A 135 5.84 14.40 5.06
C ILE A 135 6.60 13.71 3.94
N LEU A 136 6.66 14.34 2.76
CA LEU A 136 7.56 13.96 1.68
C LEU A 136 8.95 14.53 1.95
N TYR A 137 9.95 13.66 2.09
CA TYR A 137 11.31 14.07 2.43
C TYR A 137 12.38 13.66 1.41
N ALA A 138 12.04 12.81 0.42
CA ALA A 138 12.94 12.47 -0.67
C ALA A 138 12.21 12.30 -2.00
N ILE A 139 12.90 12.64 -3.09
CA ILE A 139 12.47 12.46 -4.49
C ILE A 139 13.69 12.05 -5.32
N TRP A 140 13.50 11.19 -6.32
CA TRP A 140 14.60 10.72 -7.19
C TRP A 140 14.13 10.44 -8.62
N THR A 141 15.09 10.04 -9.47
CA THR A 141 14.91 9.71 -10.90
C THR A 141 15.14 8.24 -11.16
#